data_AF-A0AAD9T9D7-F1
#
_entry.id   AF-A0AAD9T9D7-F1
#
_cell.length_a   1.000
_cell.length_b   1.000
_cell.length_c   1.000
_cell.angle_alpha   90.00
_cell.angle_beta   90.00
_cell.angle_gamma   90.00
#
_symmetry.space_group_name_H-M   'P 1'
#
loop_
_entity.id
_entity.type
_entity.pdbx_description
1 polymer ?
#
loop_
_entity_poly.entity_id
_entity_poly.type
_entity_poly.pdbx_seq_one_letter_code
_entity_poly.pdbx_strand_id
1 'polypeptide(L)'
;GYGHVSSPPYGVTFFHRPTNRYSDGRLVIDFVAQSLSLPFLPPFRGLASSPSAAAHGVNFAVAGSTAIDHEFFVKNNLNLDTTPQSLLTQLLWFSKYLESHEGCRGKACRGALRDALVWVGEIGVNDYAYTLGSNVSGDTIQKLAI
;
A
#
# COMPACT_ATOMS: atom_id res chain seq x y z
N GLY A 1 -12.95 7.07 6.48
CA GLY A 1 -11.80 7.98 6.68
C GLY A 1 -10.93 7.47 7.81
N TYR A 2 -9.62 7.39 7.61
CA TYR A 2 -8.60 6.80 8.50
C TYR A 2 -8.39 7.49 9.87
N GLY A 3 -9.38 8.19 10.42
CA GLY A 3 -9.23 9.00 11.64
C GLY A 3 -8.72 8.23 12.86
N HIS A 4 -8.96 6.92 12.90
CA HIS A 4 -8.49 6.04 13.98
C HIS A 4 -6.95 5.94 14.05
N VAL A 5 -6.24 5.88 12.91
CA VAL A 5 -4.77 5.72 12.91
C VAL A 5 -4.00 7.02 13.15
N SER A 6 -4.72 8.14 13.26
CA SER A 6 -4.18 9.46 13.61
C SER A 6 -4.20 9.74 15.12
N SER A 7 -4.57 8.76 15.94
CA SER A 7 -4.64 8.86 17.40
C SER A 7 -3.83 7.75 18.08
N PRO A 8 -3.55 7.81 19.39
CA PRO A 8 -3.06 6.64 20.13
C PRO A 8 -4.00 5.42 19.97
N PRO A 9 -3.48 4.18 19.95
CA PRO A 9 -2.11 3.79 20.29
C PRO A 9 -1.13 3.83 19.11
N TYR A 10 -1.51 4.29 17.93
CA TYR A 10 -0.66 4.19 16.75
C TYR A 10 0.63 5.02 16.92
N GLY A 11 1.79 4.40 16.71
CA GLY A 11 3.11 5.01 16.85
C GLY A 11 3.64 5.28 18.27
N VAL A 12 2.90 5.00 19.35
CA VAL A 12 3.29 5.35 20.74
C VAL A 12 4.59 4.68 21.22
N THR A 13 4.88 3.45 20.80
CA THR A 13 6.00 2.64 21.31
C THR A 13 7.35 3.04 20.72
N PHE A 14 7.38 3.52 19.47
CA PHE A 14 8.65 3.86 18.80
C PHE A 14 8.73 5.32 18.33
N PHE A 15 7.66 5.86 17.75
CA PHE A 15 7.66 7.22 17.22
C PHE A 15 7.20 8.26 18.26
N HIS A 16 6.58 7.78 19.35
CA HIS A 16 6.00 8.56 20.44
C HIS A 16 4.99 9.62 19.95
N ARG A 17 4.37 9.37 18.79
CA ARG A 17 3.29 10.17 18.19
C ARG A 17 2.53 9.33 17.16
N PRO A 18 1.26 9.68 16.86
CA PRO A 18 0.53 9.08 15.74
C PRO A 18 1.26 9.22 14.40
N THR A 19 1.32 8.13 13.64
CA THR A 19 2.03 8.06 12.35
C THR A 19 1.13 7.72 11.17
N ASN A 20 -0.16 7.47 11.39
CA ASN A 20 -1.08 6.89 10.39
C ASN A 20 -0.68 5.51 9.90
N ARG A 21 0.15 4.78 10.66
CA ARG A 21 0.52 3.39 10.39
C ARG A 21 -0.31 2.48 11.29
N TYR A 22 -0.72 1.32 10.78
CA TYR A 22 -1.47 0.29 11.53
C TYR A 22 -0.55 -0.50 12.47
N SER A 23 0.17 0.21 13.33
CA SER A 23 1.06 -0.33 14.35
C SER A 23 1.24 0.70 15.46
N ASP A 24 1.47 0.25 16.69
CA ASP A 24 1.88 1.11 17.80
C ASP A 24 3.33 1.61 17.66
N GLY A 25 4.04 1.21 16.60
CA GLY A 25 5.39 1.66 16.31
C GLY A 25 5.76 1.39 14.86
N ARG A 26 6.85 0.63 14.69
CA ARG A 26 7.40 0.28 13.39
C ARG A 26 6.56 -0.78 12.68
N LEU A 27 6.59 -0.76 11.35
CA LEU A 27 6.12 -1.82 10.47
C LEU A 27 7.28 -2.75 10.10
N VAL A 28 7.00 -3.96 9.59
CA VAL A 28 8.03 -4.91 9.15
C VAL A 28 9.03 -4.26 8.18
N ILE A 29 8.55 -3.45 7.24
CA ILE A 29 9.39 -2.74 6.27
C ILE A 29 10.36 -1.74 6.93
N ASP A 30 10.04 -1.19 8.10
CA ASP A 30 10.94 -0.26 8.81
C ASP A 30 12.16 -0.99 9.38
N PHE A 31 11.97 -2.21 9.86
CA PHE A 31 13.07 -3.05 10.34
C PHE A 31 14.00 -3.45 9.18
N VAL A 32 13.43 -3.68 8.00
CA VAL A 32 14.18 -4.01 6.78
C VAL A 32 14.99 -2.80 6.31
N ALA A 33 14.35 -1.62 6.21
CA ALA A 33 15.04 -0.38 5.89
C ALA A 33 16.20 -0.12 6.86
N GLN A 34 15.96 -0.26 8.16
CA GLN A 34 16.99 -0.10 9.19
C GLN A 34 18.15 -1.11 9.02
N SER A 35 17.85 -2.37 8.72
CA SER A 35 18.88 -3.41 8.51
C SER A 35 19.74 -3.15 7.28
N LEU A 36 19.19 -2.46 6.28
CA LEU A 36 19.90 -2.01 5.08
C LEU A 36 20.53 -0.62 5.24
N SER A 37 20.49 -0.02 6.43
CA SER A 37 20.94 1.35 6.69
C SER A 37 20.26 2.42 5.82
N LEU A 38 18.98 2.19 5.48
CA LEU A 38 18.13 3.10 4.72
C LEU A 38 17.19 3.90 5.65
N PRO A 39 16.82 5.14 5.28
CA PRO A 39 15.77 5.87 5.98
C PRO A 39 14.40 5.19 5.80
N PHE A 40 13.44 5.54 6.64
CA PHE A 40 12.06 5.07 6.46
C PHE A 40 11.44 5.62 5.18
N LEU A 41 10.75 4.74 4.47
CA LEU A 41 10.18 5.07 3.16
C LEU A 41 9.01 6.06 3.30
N PRO A 42 9.02 7.19 2.57
CA PRO A 42 7.88 8.09 2.51
C PRO A 42 6.72 7.45 1.72
N PRO A 43 5.45 7.81 2.02
CA PRO A 43 4.32 7.38 1.22
C PRO A 43 4.33 8.07 -0.16
N PHE A 44 4.07 7.33 -1.23
CA PHE A 44 4.04 7.84 -2.61
C PHE A 44 3.15 9.07 -2.76
N ARG A 45 1.97 9.06 -2.15
CA ARG A 45 1.00 10.17 -2.22
C ARG A 45 1.49 11.46 -1.54
N GLY A 46 2.51 11.39 -0.69
CA GLY A 46 3.11 12.55 -0.02
C GLY A 46 4.26 13.18 -0.81
N LEU A 47 4.75 12.55 -1.89
CA LEU A 47 5.93 13.01 -2.61
C LEU A 47 5.74 14.34 -3.34
N ALA A 48 4.51 14.69 -3.73
CA ALA A 48 4.23 15.98 -4.36
C ALA A 48 4.68 17.17 -3.50
N SER A 49 4.68 17.00 -2.17
CA SER A 49 5.12 18.03 -1.22
C SER A 49 6.61 17.96 -0.88
N SER A 50 7.29 16.84 -1.18
CA SER A 50 8.72 16.66 -0.94
C SER A 50 9.33 15.62 -1.90
N PRO A 51 9.63 16.02 -3.14
CA PRO A 51 10.15 15.09 -4.15
C PRO A 51 11.51 14.47 -3.76
N SER A 52 12.35 15.22 -3.05
CA SER A 52 13.66 14.75 -2.58
C SER A 52 13.57 13.62 -1.55
N ALA A 53 12.41 13.42 -0.90
CA ALA A 53 12.20 12.32 0.03
C ALA A 53 12.29 10.95 -0.65
N ALA A 54 12.08 10.87 -1.97
CA ALA A 54 12.13 9.62 -2.74
C ALA A 54 13.56 9.11 -3.00
N ALA A 55 14.61 9.86 -2.61
CA ALA A 55 16.00 9.54 -2.94
C ALA A 55 16.47 8.14 -2.49
N HIS A 56 15.83 7.55 -1.48
CA HIS A 56 16.16 6.23 -0.94
C HIS A 56 14.99 5.22 -1.05
N GLY A 57 14.03 5.50 -1.95
CA GLY A 57 12.86 4.66 -2.18
C GLY A 57 11.55 5.27 -1.69
N VAL A 58 10.47 4.56 -1.98
CA VAL A 58 9.08 5.04 -1.80
C VAL A 58 8.18 3.89 -1.39
N ASN A 59 7.21 4.15 -0.50
CA ASN A 59 6.17 3.19 -0.13
C ASN A 59 4.86 3.48 -0.90
N PHE A 60 4.42 2.51 -1.70
CA PHE A 60 3.17 2.59 -2.48
C PHE A 60 1.97 1.95 -1.77
N ALA A 61 2.20 1.26 -0.65
CA ALA A 61 1.16 0.51 0.06
C ALA A 61 0.08 1.43 0.63
N VAL A 62 -1.16 0.96 0.58
CA VAL A 62 -2.32 1.64 1.17
C VAL A 62 -3.05 0.66 2.07
N ALA A 63 -3.24 1.02 3.34
CA ALA A 63 -3.98 0.17 4.26
C ALA A 63 -5.44 0.02 3.80
N GLY A 64 -5.97 -1.19 3.88
CA GLY A 64 -7.30 -1.51 3.35
C GLY A 64 -7.32 -1.83 1.85
N SER A 65 -6.18 -1.80 1.16
CA SER A 65 -6.14 -2.16 -0.27
C SER A 65 -6.42 -3.64 -0.50
N THR A 66 -7.11 -3.94 -1.58
CA THR A 66 -7.48 -5.30 -2.00
C THR A 66 -6.53 -5.83 -3.07
N ALA A 67 -6.39 -7.16 -3.17
CA ALA A 67 -5.63 -7.81 -4.23
C ALA A 67 -6.40 -7.72 -5.56
N ILE A 68 -7.70 -8.01 -5.55
CA ILE A 68 -8.59 -7.80 -6.70
C ILE A 68 -9.00 -6.34 -6.81
N ASP A 69 -9.43 -5.92 -8.00
CA ASP A 69 -9.83 -4.54 -8.22
C ASP A 69 -11.04 -4.15 -7.39
N HIS A 70 -10.98 -2.95 -6.80
CA HIS A 70 -12.03 -2.43 -5.91
C HIS A 70 -13.40 -2.41 -6.59
N GLU A 71 -13.42 -2.21 -7.92
CA GLU A 71 -14.62 -2.23 -8.75
C GLU A 71 -15.40 -3.55 -8.63
N PHE A 72 -14.73 -4.68 -8.39
CA PHE A 72 -15.39 -5.97 -8.13
C PHE A 72 -16.29 -5.90 -6.91
N PHE A 73 -15.80 -5.32 -5.80
CA PHE A 73 -16.57 -5.23 -4.56
C PHE A 73 -17.74 -4.27 -4.70
N VAL A 74 -17.54 -3.16 -5.41
CA VAL A 74 -18.60 -2.18 -5.69
C VAL A 74 -19.71 -2.80 -6.54
N LYS A 75 -19.34 -3.43 -7.68
CA LYS A 75 -20.30 -4.05 -8.61
C LYS A 75 -21.15 -5.14 -7.95
N ASN A 76 -20.57 -5.87 -7.00
CA ASN A 76 -21.21 -7.02 -6.35
C ASN A 76 -21.80 -6.71 -4.96
N ASN A 77 -21.85 -5.44 -4.56
CA ASN A 77 -22.36 -5.02 -3.25
C ASN A 77 -21.64 -5.70 -2.06
N LEU A 78 -20.32 -5.87 -2.19
CA LEU A 78 -19.40 -6.44 -1.19
C LEU A 78 -18.55 -5.36 -0.50
N ASN A 79 -18.83 -4.08 -0.77
CA ASN A 79 -17.96 -2.98 -0.38
C ASN A 79 -18.25 -2.51 1.05
N LEU A 80 -17.20 -2.36 1.87
CA LEU A 80 -17.25 -1.67 3.17
C LEU A 80 -17.06 -0.14 3.05
N ASP A 81 -16.89 0.37 1.83
CA ASP A 81 -16.78 1.78 1.45
C ASP A 81 -15.67 2.55 2.17
N THR A 82 -14.48 1.94 2.25
CA THR A 82 -13.35 2.51 2.98
C THR A 82 -12.15 2.87 2.11
N THR A 83 -11.69 1.93 1.27
CA THR A 83 -10.43 2.08 0.52
C THR A 83 -10.62 1.67 -0.95
N PRO A 84 -10.59 2.62 -1.91
CA PRO A 84 -10.79 2.30 -3.32
C PRO A 84 -9.50 1.84 -4.04
N GLN A 85 -8.36 1.83 -3.35
CA GLN A 85 -7.09 1.40 -3.95
C GLN A 85 -6.95 -0.12 -3.93
N SER A 86 -6.62 -0.71 -5.08
CA SER A 86 -6.22 -2.13 -5.21
C SER A 86 -4.70 -2.28 -5.37
N LEU A 87 -4.21 -3.52 -5.37
CA LEU A 87 -2.85 -3.84 -5.77
C LEU A 87 -2.52 -3.28 -7.16
N LEU A 88 -3.45 -3.39 -8.11
CA LEU A 88 -3.29 -2.80 -9.44
C LEU A 88 -3.06 -1.29 -9.34
N THR A 89 -3.79 -0.59 -8.47
CA THR A 89 -3.58 0.85 -8.27
C THR A 89 -2.16 1.16 -7.78
N GLN A 90 -1.63 0.36 -6.85
CA GLN A 90 -0.27 0.53 -6.32
C GLN A 90 0.79 0.23 -7.39
N LEU A 91 0.57 -0.79 -8.24
CA LEU A 91 1.44 -1.11 -9.37
C LEU A 91 1.43 -0.02 -10.44
N LEU A 92 0.27 0.58 -10.73
CA LEU A 92 0.16 1.72 -11.64
C LEU A 92 0.93 2.94 -11.11
N TRP A 93 0.87 3.20 -9.81
CA TRP A 93 1.69 4.25 -9.19
C TRP A 93 3.18 3.96 -9.26
N PHE A 94 3.59 2.70 -9.02
CA PHE A 94 4.97 2.27 -9.16
C PHE A 94 5.48 2.47 -10.59
N SER A 95 4.73 2.02 -11.60
CA SER A 95 5.08 2.22 -13.02
C SER A 95 5.20 3.72 -13.35
N LYS A 96 4.23 4.54 -12.92
CA LYS A 96 4.29 5.99 -13.11
C LYS A 96 5.50 6.63 -12.42
N TYR A 97 5.86 6.16 -11.22
CA TYR A 97 7.04 6.63 -10.50
C TYR A 97 8.31 6.34 -11.31
N LEU A 98 8.48 5.10 -11.80
CA LEU A 98 9.63 4.74 -12.63
C LEU A 98 9.73 5.59 -13.89
N GLU A 99 8.61 5.83 -14.57
CA GLU A 99 8.59 6.65 -15.79
C GLU A 99 8.93 8.12 -15.53
N SER A 100 8.39 8.71 -14.46
CA SER A 100 8.47 10.15 -14.21
C SER A 100 9.65 10.59 -13.35
N HIS A 101 10.09 9.77 -12.40
CA HIS A 101 11.17 10.11 -11.46
C HIS A 101 12.49 9.47 -11.88
N GLU A 102 12.48 8.22 -12.33
CA GLU A 102 13.70 7.50 -12.74
C GLU A 102 13.99 7.62 -14.24
N GLY A 103 13.11 8.29 -15.01
CA GLY A 103 13.24 8.41 -16.46
C GLY A 103 13.17 7.07 -17.19
N CYS A 104 12.64 6.02 -16.54
CA CYS A 104 12.61 4.69 -17.09
C CYS A 104 11.55 4.59 -18.20
N ARG A 105 12.01 4.30 -19.42
CA ARG A 105 11.16 3.89 -20.55
C ARG A 105 11.72 2.61 -21.20
N GLY A 106 10.94 1.53 -21.19
CA GLY A 106 11.33 0.26 -21.80
C GLY A 106 12.60 -0.35 -21.20
N LYS A 107 13.57 -0.75 -22.04
CA LYS A 107 14.82 -1.41 -21.60
C LYS A 107 15.73 -0.52 -20.73
N ALA A 108 15.48 0.80 -20.66
CA ALA A 108 16.24 1.74 -19.85
C ALA A 108 16.03 1.58 -18.32
N CYS A 109 15.05 0.79 -17.89
CA CYS A 109 14.77 0.57 -16.46
C CYS A 109 15.85 -0.21 -15.70
N ARG A 110 16.72 -0.94 -16.42
CA ARG A 110 17.67 -1.85 -15.78
C ARG A 110 18.63 -1.12 -14.84
N GLY A 111 19.00 0.12 -15.16
CA GLY A 111 19.85 0.95 -14.31
C GLY A 111 19.12 1.38 -13.03
N ALA A 112 17.90 1.89 -13.15
CA ALA A 112 17.08 2.37 -12.03
C ALA A 112 16.76 1.27 -11.01
N LEU A 113 16.58 0.03 -11.48
CA LEU A 113 16.23 -1.11 -10.62
C LEU A 113 17.41 -2.01 -10.25
N ARG A 114 18.64 -1.71 -10.72
CA ARG A 114 19.79 -2.62 -10.58
C ARG A 114 20.07 -2.98 -9.12
N ASP A 115 20.06 -1.96 -8.27
CA ASP A 115 20.42 -2.05 -6.86
C ASP A 115 19.19 -1.83 -5.96
N ALA A 116 17.99 -1.89 -6.54
CA ALA A 116 16.73 -1.65 -5.85
C ALA A 116 16.18 -2.95 -5.24
N LEU A 117 15.69 -2.85 -4.00
CA LEU A 117 14.82 -3.87 -3.42
C LEU A 117 13.36 -3.51 -3.72
N VAL A 118 12.68 -4.37 -4.48
CA VAL A 118 11.23 -4.26 -4.69
C VAL A 118 10.53 -5.23 -3.75
N TRP A 119 9.82 -4.68 -2.76
CA TRP A 119 9.01 -5.46 -1.82
C TRP A 119 7.54 -5.41 -2.24
N VAL A 120 6.94 -6.57 -2.48
CA VAL A 120 5.51 -6.69 -2.82
C VAL A 120 4.84 -7.64 -1.83
N GLY A 121 3.69 -7.23 -1.29
CA GLY A 121 2.95 -7.94 -0.26
C GLY A 121 3.11 -7.33 1.14
N GLU A 122 2.37 -7.77 2.17
CA GLU A 122 1.25 -8.72 2.14
C GLU A 122 -0.03 -8.07 1.57
N ILE A 123 -0.79 -8.79 0.74
CA ILE A 123 -2.03 -8.33 0.12
C ILE A 123 -3.04 -9.48 0.07
N GLY A 124 -4.34 -9.19 0.10
CA GLY A 124 -5.41 -10.20 0.00
C GLY A 124 -6.26 -10.38 1.26
N VAL A 125 -5.72 -10.05 2.44
CA VAL A 125 -6.49 -10.14 3.70
C VAL A 125 -7.74 -9.24 3.68
N ASN A 126 -7.64 -8.07 3.06
CA ASN A 126 -8.79 -7.15 2.93
C ASN A 126 -9.87 -7.70 2.01
N ASP A 127 -9.53 -8.51 1.01
CA ASP A 127 -10.47 -9.16 0.10
C ASP A 127 -11.38 -10.12 0.90
N TYR A 128 -10.78 -10.92 1.79
CA TYR A 128 -11.53 -11.75 2.73
C TYR A 128 -12.32 -10.92 3.73
N ALA A 129 -11.75 -9.85 4.29
CA ALA A 129 -12.46 -9.00 5.24
C ALA A 129 -13.72 -8.37 4.63
N TYR A 130 -13.64 -7.89 3.38
CA TYR A 130 -14.76 -7.27 2.68
C TYR A 130 -15.85 -8.29 2.33
N THR A 131 -15.45 -9.51 1.95
CA THR A 131 -16.38 -10.60 1.64
C THR A 131 -17.07 -11.16 2.89
N LEU A 132 -16.31 -11.41 3.97
CA LEU A 132 -16.85 -11.92 5.24
C LEU A 132 -17.72 -10.89 5.97
N GLY A 133 -17.45 -9.60 5.78
CA GLY A 133 -18.26 -8.51 6.33
C GLY A 133 -19.51 -8.18 5.52
N SER A 134 -19.71 -8.82 4.36
CA SER A 134 -20.86 -8.58 3.49
C SER A 134 -22.09 -9.42 3.88
N ASN A 135 -23.27 -8.93 3.52
CA ASN A 135 -24.53 -9.69 3.61
C ASN A 135 -24.74 -10.65 2.43
N VAL A 136 -23.83 -10.66 1.43
CA VAL A 136 -23.89 -11.58 0.29
C VAL A 136 -23.40 -12.96 0.72
N SER A 137 -24.09 -14.03 0.27
CA SER A 137 -23.73 -15.39 0.66
C SER A 137 -22.35 -15.80 0.12
N GLY A 138 -21.62 -16.63 0.89
CA GLY A 138 -20.33 -17.16 0.47
C GLY A 138 -20.38 -17.90 -0.87
N ASP A 139 -21.43 -18.67 -1.12
CA ASP A 139 -21.65 -19.36 -2.40
C ASP A 139 -21.78 -18.40 -3.57
N THR A 140 -22.49 -17.28 -3.37
CA THR A 140 -22.62 -16.23 -4.39
C THR A 140 -21.26 -15.58 -4.65
N ILE A 141 -20.51 -15.25 -3.60
CA ILE A 141 -19.18 -14.65 -3.71
C ILE A 141 -18.21 -15.59 -4.44
N GLN A 142 -18.22 -16.88 -4.09
CA GLN A 142 -17.40 -17.88 -4.76
C GLN A 142 -17.72 -17.98 -6.26
N LYS A 143 -18.99 -17.95 -6.64
CA LYS A 143 -19.42 -17.98 -8.05
C LYS A 143 -19.03 -16.72 -8.82
N LEU A 144 -18.96 -15.57 -8.14
CA LEU A 144 -18.56 -14.30 -8.77
C LEU A 144 -17.04 -14.18 -8.96
N ALA A 145 -16.26 -14.91 -8.17
CA ALA A 145 -14.79 -14.83 -8.16
C ALA A 145 -14.09 -15.79 -9.16
N ILE A 146 -14.86 -16.63 -9.87
CA ILE A 146 -14.39 -17.57 -10.91
C ILE A 146 -14.72 -17.00 -12.28
#